data_AF-A0A7S2WTE7-F1
#
_entry.id   AF-A0A7S2WTE7-F1
#
_cell.length_a   1.000
_cell.length_b   1.000
_cell.length_c   1.000
_cell.angle_alpha   90.00
_cell.angle_beta   90.00
_cell.angle_gamma   90.00
#
_symmetry.space_group_name_H-M   'P 1'
#
loop_
_entity.id
_entity.type
_entity.pdbx_description
1 polymer ?
#
loop_
_entity_poly.entity_id
_entity_poly.type
_entity_poly.pdbx_seq_one_letter_code
_entity_poly.pdbx_strand_id
1 'polypeptide(L)'
;ETCSMGRLDVGLEAWTWVACLTVTVTASPAPTPVQASYTYATTITDGVPDFVDLSNFTGATALSLSDDSVSSALPIGFSFTFFSQAYSSVYVSSNGFVSFALSSSGCCSGQVLPNSASPNGLIAGCWEDLDPPEGGEVLYATVGTSPNREFIVHFHDIEHYPSGNPVDFQIALKEQDMGFEIRHKTLAGNGGDHPGGGGG
;
A
#
# COMPACT_ATOMS: atom_id res chain seq x y z
N GLU A 1 4.35 28.46 0.15
CA GLU A 1 4.23 27.62 -1.05
C GLU A 1 3.80 26.25 -0.56
N THR A 2 2.54 25.90 -0.82
CA THR A 2 1.80 24.83 -0.17
C THR A 2 1.41 23.80 -1.22
N CYS A 3 2.00 22.61 -1.15
CA CYS A 3 1.45 21.44 -1.85
C CYS A 3 0.36 20.87 -0.93
N SER A 4 -0.88 21.25 -1.18
CA SER A 4 -2.06 20.63 -0.56
C SER A 4 -2.27 19.26 -1.17
N MET A 5 -2.47 18.22 -0.35
CA MET A 5 -3.14 17.01 -0.81
C MET A 5 -4.49 17.45 -1.38
N GLY A 6 -4.65 17.26 -2.69
CA GLY A 6 -5.85 17.66 -3.40
C GLY A 6 -7.03 16.82 -2.93
N ARG A 7 -7.95 17.48 -2.23
CA ARG A 7 -9.35 17.07 -2.10
C ARG A 7 -9.91 16.85 -3.51
N LEU A 8 -10.22 15.61 -3.87
CA LEU A 8 -11.09 15.35 -5.02
C LEU A 8 -12.52 15.57 -4.53
N ASP A 9 -12.98 16.82 -4.56
CA ASP A 9 -14.41 17.12 -4.43
C ASP A 9 -15.14 16.55 -5.64
N VAL A 10 -15.55 15.29 -5.56
CA VAL A 10 -16.66 14.78 -6.37
C VAL A 10 -17.88 14.73 -5.48
N GLY A 11 -18.51 15.90 -5.35
CA GLY A 11 -19.88 15.95 -4.90
C GLY A 11 -20.74 15.06 -5.80
N LEU A 12 -21.62 14.30 -5.14
CA LEU A 12 -22.82 13.63 -5.65
C LEU A 12 -22.69 12.18 -6.13
N GLU A 13 -23.32 11.31 -5.33
CA GLU A 13 -24.32 10.31 -5.74
C GLU A 13 -23.89 9.23 -6.74
N ALA A 14 -23.23 8.17 -6.24
CA ALA A 14 -23.18 6.82 -6.81
C ALA A 14 -22.69 6.67 -8.27
N TRP A 15 -22.54 5.42 -8.72
CA TRP A 15 -22.17 4.99 -10.09
C TRP A 15 -20.66 4.93 -10.41
N THR A 16 -20.15 3.71 -10.23
CA THR A 16 -18.98 3.03 -10.83
C THR A 16 -18.24 3.74 -11.97
N TRP A 17 -16.90 3.80 -11.86
CA TRP A 17 -15.98 3.83 -13.01
C TRP A 17 -14.74 2.97 -12.75
N VAL A 18 -14.51 1.97 -13.60
CA VAL A 18 -13.20 1.31 -13.77
C VAL A 18 -12.38 2.18 -14.72
N ALA A 19 -11.28 2.74 -14.25
CA ALA A 19 -10.31 3.45 -15.09
C ALA A 19 -9.15 2.51 -15.42
N CYS A 20 -9.19 1.84 -16.57
CA CYS A 20 -8.02 1.15 -17.11
C CYS A 20 -7.19 2.18 -17.89
N LEU A 21 -6.03 2.58 -17.35
CA LEU A 21 -5.10 3.49 -18.04
C LEU A 21 -4.04 2.68 -18.78
N THR A 22 -4.06 2.74 -20.12
CA THR A 22 -2.99 2.18 -20.96
C THR A 22 -1.87 3.21 -21.08
N VAL A 23 -0.65 2.88 -20.63
CA VAL A 23 0.55 3.71 -20.84
C VAL A 23 1.26 3.26 -22.13
N THR A 24 1.25 4.11 -23.16
CA THR A 24 2.13 3.96 -24.33
C THR A 24 3.46 4.66 -24.08
N VAL A 25 4.55 3.90 -24.05
CA VAL A 25 5.92 4.44 -24.04
C VAL A 25 6.36 4.71 -25.47
N THR A 26 6.48 5.98 -25.86
CA THR A 26 7.20 6.36 -27.09
C THR A 26 8.66 6.64 -26.74
N ALA A 27 9.58 5.78 -27.14
CA ALA A 27 11.01 6.06 -27.07
C ALA A 27 11.36 7.21 -28.02
N SER A 28 11.96 8.29 -27.48
CA SER A 28 12.52 9.39 -28.27
C SER A 28 13.98 9.08 -28.62
N PRO A 29 14.44 9.27 -29.87
CA PRO A 29 15.79 8.86 -30.31
C PRO A 29 16.94 9.79 -29.86
N ALA A 30 16.83 10.50 -28.73
CA ALA A 30 17.87 11.42 -28.24
C ALA A 30 18.65 10.88 -27.03
N PRO A 31 19.99 11.09 -26.93
CA PRO A 31 20.83 10.57 -25.86
C PRO A 31 20.81 11.45 -24.59
N THR A 32 19.66 12.01 -24.23
CA THR A 32 19.47 12.64 -22.91
C THR A 32 19.11 11.58 -21.88
N PRO A 33 19.55 11.68 -20.61
CA PRO A 33 19.03 10.82 -19.56
C PRO A 33 17.53 11.09 -19.47
N VAL A 34 16.74 10.15 -19.98
CA VAL A 34 15.28 10.21 -19.89
C VAL A 34 14.98 10.11 -18.39
N GLN A 35 14.60 11.23 -17.78
CA GLN A 35 13.98 11.22 -16.47
C GLN A 35 12.67 10.47 -16.65
N ALA A 36 12.68 9.16 -16.37
CA ALA A 36 11.48 8.34 -16.40
C ALA A 36 10.53 8.90 -15.34
N SER A 37 9.51 9.63 -15.78
CA SER A 37 8.39 10.02 -14.94
C SER A 37 7.53 8.78 -14.71
N TYR A 38 7.66 8.17 -13.54
CA TYR A 38 6.75 7.12 -13.08
C TYR A 38 5.51 7.79 -12.49
N THR A 39 4.40 7.76 -13.21
CA THR A 39 3.08 8.05 -12.62
C THR A 39 2.54 6.73 -12.10
N TYR A 40 2.69 6.46 -10.81
CA TYR A 40 1.94 5.39 -10.17
C TYR A 40 0.49 5.85 -10.05
N ALA A 41 -0.42 5.14 -10.72
CA ALA A 41 -1.85 5.37 -10.51
C ALA A 41 -2.21 4.78 -9.14
N THR A 42 -2.30 5.63 -8.12
CA THR A 42 -2.95 5.21 -6.87
C THR A 42 -4.45 5.28 -7.09
N THR A 43 -5.12 4.15 -6.96
CA THR A 43 -6.58 4.08 -6.93
C THR A 43 -6.95 3.69 -5.50
N ILE A 44 -7.50 4.63 -4.75
CA ILE A 44 -8.15 4.34 -3.46
C ILE A 44 -9.62 4.11 -3.78
N THR A 45 -10.08 2.88 -3.59
CA THR A 45 -11.47 2.49 -3.80
C THR A 45 -12.13 2.26 -2.45
N ASP A 46 -13.25 2.94 -2.21
CA ASP A 46 -14.11 2.74 -1.03
C ASP A 46 -15.19 1.69 -1.35
N GLY A 47 -15.44 0.73 -0.45
CA GLY A 47 -16.53 -0.27 -0.56
C GLY A 47 -16.41 -1.29 -1.73
N VAL A 48 -15.25 -1.93 -1.89
CA VAL A 48 -14.75 -2.38 -3.21
C VAL A 48 -15.19 -3.79 -3.68
N PRO A 49 -15.59 -3.96 -4.96
CA PRO A 49 -15.75 -5.28 -5.61
C PRO A 49 -14.45 -6.09 -5.80
N ASP A 50 -13.26 -5.48 -5.62
CA ASP A 50 -11.92 -6.08 -5.80
C ASP A 50 -11.16 -6.28 -4.47
N PHE A 51 -11.85 -6.13 -3.33
CA PHE A 51 -11.26 -6.44 -2.03
C PHE A 51 -11.13 -7.95 -1.86
N VAL A 52 -9.89 -8.47 -1.79
CA VAL A 52 -9.64 -9.91 -1.67
C VAL A 52 -9.45 -10.26 -0.19
N ASP A 53 -10.50 -10.69 0.49
CA ASP A 53 -10.41 -11.01 1.92
C ASP A 53 -9.44 -12.19 2.20
N LEU A 54 -8.21 -11.86 2.60
CA LEU A 54 -7.18 -12.85 2.89
C LEU A 54 -7.42 -13.63 4.20
N SER A 55 -8.27 -13.14 5.11
CA SER A 55 -8.56 -13.84 6.37
C SER A 55 -9.26 -15.18 6.13
N ASN A 56 -9.99 -15.27 5.02
CA ASN A 56 -10.71 -16.47 4.57
C ASN A 56 -10.11 -17.10 3.30
N PHE A 57 -8.93 -16.64 2.85
CA PHE A 57 -8.33 -17.08 1.60
C PHE A 57 -7.42 -18.30 1.79
N THR A 58 -7.71 -19.38 1.06
CA THR A 58 -6.86 -20.58 1.10
C THR A 58 -5.49 -20.28 0.48
N GLY A 59 -4.44 -20.46 1.27
CA GLY A 59 -3.05 -20.20 0.85
C GLY A 59 -2.54 -18.81 1.25
N ALA A 60 -3.34 -17.99 1.93
CA ALA A 60 -2.82 -16.83 2.63
C ALA A 60 -1.92 -17.26 3.79
N THR A 61 -0.89 -16.46 4.07
CA THR A 61 0.04 -16.67 5.19
C THR A 61 -0.10 -15.52 6.17
N ALA A 62 -0.34 -15.85 7.45
CA ALA A 62 -0.33 -14.88 8.53
C ALA A 62 1.10 -14.49 8.91
N LEU A 63 1.32 -13.21 9.15
CA LEU A 63 2.57 -12.64 9.65
C LEU A 63 2.43 -12.37 11.14
N SER A 64 3.30 -12.99 11.94
CA SER A 64 3.43 -12.66 13.36
C SER A 64 4.34 -11.44 13.51
N LEU A 65 3.74 -10.26 13.61
CA LEU A 65 4.41 -9.00 13.90
C LEU A 65 4.14 -8.59 15.35
N SER A 66 5.14 -8.05 16.04
CA SER A 66 4.92 -7.31 17.28
C SER A 66 4.63 -5.84 16.96
N ASP A 67 4.28 -5.07 17.98
CA ASP A 67 4.45 -3.63 17.94
C ASP A 67 5.85 -3.25 17.44
N ASP A 68 5.89 -2.20 16.62
CA ASP A 68 7.09 -1.61 16.07
C ASP A 68 8.08 -2.57 15.39
N SER A 69 7.54 -3.51 14.61
CA SER A 69 8.34 -4.54 13.95
C SER A 69 8.23 -4.52 12.43
N VAL A 70 9.21 -5.17 11.79
CA VAL A 70 9.25 -5.37 10.34
C VAL A 70 9.43 -6.86 10.07
N SER A 71 8.70 -7.38 9.09
CA SER A 71 8.78 -8.79 8.69
C SER A 71 10.16 -9.16 8.13
N SER A 72 10.43 -10.46 7.99
CA SER A 72 11.46 -10.92 7.04
C SER A 72 11.05 -10.61 5.60
N ALA A 73 11.97 -10.77 4.64
CA ALA A 73 11.66 -10.62 3.22
C ALA A 73 10.57 -11.61 2.79
N LEU A 74 9.48 -11.11 2.21
CA LEU A 74 8.35 -11.89 1.71
C LEU A 74 8.41 -11.96 0.19
N PRO A 75 8.25 -13.15 -0.42
CA PRO A 75 8.29 -13.28 -1.88
C PRO A 75 7.05 -12.65 -2.51
N ILE A 76 7.25 -11.76 -3.50
CA ILE A 76 6.17 -11.16 -4.29
C ILE A 76 5.53 -12.21 -5.22
N GLY A 77 6.34 -13.18 -5.67
CA GLY A 77 5.95 -14.21 -6.63
C GLY A 77 6.17 -13.82 -8.10
N PHE A 78 6.47 -12.54 -8.38
CA PHE A 78 6.85 -12.01 -9.69
C PHE A 78 7.86 -10.87 -9.55
N SER A 79 8.42 -10.41 -10.67
CA SER A 79 9.30 -9.24 -10.69
C SER A 79 8.47 -7.97 -10.72
N PHE A 80 8.56 -7.14 -9.68
CA PHE A 80 7.88 -5.86 -9.58
C PHE A 80 8.87 -4.71 -9.72
N THR A 81 8.55 -3.69 -10.53
CA THR A 81 9.45 -2.54 -10.74
C THR A 81 8.99 -1.34 -9.91
N PHE A 82 9.83 -0.91 -8.98
CA PHE A 82 9.60 0.29 -8.17
C PHE A 82 10.78 1.24 -8.32
N PHE A 83 10.54 2.50 -8.73
CA PHE A 83 11.56 3.50 -9.05
C PHE A 83 12.72 2.96 -9.91
N SER A 84 12.40 2.39 -11.08
CA SER A 84 13.34 1.76 -12.02
C SER A 84 14.08 0.51 -11.54
N GLN A 85 13.85 0.07 -10.30
CA GLN A 85 14.52 -1.10 -9.73
C GLN A 85 13.56 -2.28 -9.66
N ALA A 86 14.02 -3.45 -10.10
CA ALA A 86 13.26 -4.69 -10.04
C ALA A 86 13.43 -5.37 -8.68
N TYR A 87 12.31 -5.75 -8.07
CA TYR A 87 12.23 -6.43 -6.79
C TYR A 87 11.46 -7.74 -6.95
N SER A 88 11.85 -8.74 -6.17
CA SER A 88 11.15 -10.03 -6.06
C SER A 88 10.63 -10.29 -4.65
N SER A 89 10.91 -9.38 -3.73
CA SER A 89 10.50 -9.45 -2.33
C SER A 89 10.16 -8.06 -1.78
N VAL A 90 9.32 -8.04 -0.75
CA VAL A 90 9.03 -6.86 0.08
C VAL A 90 9.25 -7.17 1.55
N TYR A 91 9.25 -6.12 2.37
CA TYR A 91 9.18 -6.18 3.82
C TYR A 91 7.91 -5.46 4.25
N VAL A 92 7.24 -5.95 5.29
CA VAL A 92 5.99 -5.39 5.82
C VAL A 92 6.28 -4.80 7.19
N SER A 93 5.92 -3.55 7.41
CA SER A 93 5.95 -2.93 8.73
C SER A 93 4.63 -3.17 9.47
N SER A 94 4.67 -3.36 10.79
CA SER A 94 3.49 -3.36 11.65
C SER A 94 2.66 -2.08 11.46
N ASN A 95 3.35 -0.96 11.24
CA ASN A 95 2.80 0.39 11.06
C ASN A 95 2.24 0.66 9.63
N GLY A 96 1.73 -0.38 8.98
CA GLY A 96 0.83 -0.24 7.82
C GLY A 96 1.45 0.20 6.49
N PHE A 97 2.73 -0.11 6.26
CA PHE A 97 3.39 0.09 4.96
C PHE A 97 4.21 -1.13 4.52
N VAL A 98 4.53 -1.18 3.23
CA VAL A 98 5.49 -2.13 2.64
C VAL A 98 6.71 -1.41 2.08
N SER A 99 7.90 -1.97 2.26
CA SER A 99 9.15 -1.45 1.70
C SER A 99 9.84 -2.49 0.82
N PHE A 100 10.66 -2.02 -0.12
CA PHE A 100 11.39 -2.89 -1.05
C PHE A 100 12.82 -3.21 -0.58
N ALA A 101 13.23 -2.65 0.55
CA ALA A 101 14.45 -2.95 1.28
C ALA A 101 14.15 -2.96 2.79
N LEU A 102 14.95 -3.70 3.56
CA LEU A 102 14.83 -3.71 5.01
C LEU A 102 14.99 -2.27 5.55
N SER A 103 14.06 -1.86 6.40
CA SER A 103 14.03 -0.51 6.99
C SER A 103 13.60 -0.58 8.46
N SER A 104 13.47 0.58 9.12
CA SER A 104 12.82 0.66 10.44
C SER A 104 11.32 0.41 10.32
N SER A 105 10.64 0.17 11.46
CA SER A 105 9.17 0.08 11.53
C SER A 105 8.46 1.38 11.14
N GLY A 106 9.19 2.49 11.05
CA GLY A 106 8.63 3.79 10.70
C GLY A 106 7.67 4.36 11.76
N CYS A 107 7.80 3.95 13.02
CA CYS A 107 7.01 4.52 14.11
C CYS A 107 7.01 6.06 14.06
N CYS A 108 5.90 6.75 14.29
CA CYS A 108 4.56 6.22 14.60
C CYS A 108 3.46 7.03 13.91
N SER A 109 3.86 7.91 12.99
CA SER A 109 3.00 8.95 12.42
C SER A 109 3.23 9.16 10.92
N GLY A 110 4.08 8.30 10.34
CA GLY A 110 4.58 8.42 9.00
C GLY A 110 5.29 9.74 8.69
N GLN A 111 5.38 10.01 7.39
CA GLN A 111 5.92 11.24 6.86
C GLN A 111 5.25 11.57 5.52
N VAL A 112 5.34 12.83 5.10
CA VAL A 112 4.90 13.24 3.76
C VAL A 112 5.76 12.54 2.72
N LEU A 113 5.13 11.86 1.77
CA LEU A 113 5.80 11.17 0.66
C LEU A 113 5.63 11.97 -0.65
N PRO A 114 6.64 11.94 -1.54
CA PRO A 114 7.93 11.26 -1.40
C PRO A 114 8.90 11.99 -0.47
N ASN A 115 9.66 11.24 0.33
CA ASN A 115 10.75 11.76 1.17
C ASN A 115 12.01 10.90 1.00
N SER A 116 13.18 11.54 1.00
CA SER A 116 14.47 10.86 0.98
C SER A 116 14.93 10.40 2.36
N ALA A 117 14.33 10.92 3.44
CA ALA A 117 14.58 10.47 4.82
C ALA A 117 14.03 9.06 5.04
N SER A 118 14.78 8.22 5.78
CA SER A 118 14.37 6.87 6.10
C SER A 118 13.23 6.84 7.15
N PRO A 119 12.26 5.92 7.04
CA PRO A 119 12.15 4.91 5.99
C PRO A 119 11.60 5.51 4.68
N ASN A 120 12.24 5.19 3.55
CA ASN A 120 11.90 5.65 2.20
C ASN A 120 11.74 4.45 1.26
N GLY A 121 11.38 4.70 0.00
CA GLY A 121 11.23 3.61 -0.98
C GLY A 121 10.16 2.60 -0.56
N LEU A 122 9.02 3.11 -0.10
CA LEU A 122 7.91 2.36 0.48
C LEU A 122 6.57 2.75 -0.16
N ILE A 123 5.59 1.88 0.02
CA ILE A 123 4.17 2.12 -0.27
C ILE A 123 3.44 2.07 1.07
N ALA A 124 2.82 3.17 1.47
CA ALA A 124 2.07 3.29 2.71
C ALA A 124 0.57 3.13 2.43
N GLY A 125 -0.10 2.21 3.15
CA GLY A 125 -1.55 2.08 3.11
C GLY A 125 -2.19 2.94 4.19
N CYS A 126 -1.86 2.65 5.45
CA CYS A 126 -2.22 3.45 6.62
C CYS A 126 -0.98 3.54 7.51
N TRP A 127 -0.19 4.61 7.36
CA TRP A 127 1.08 4.74 8.08
C TRP A 127 0.87 5.44 9.43
N GLU A 128 0.57 4.60 10.42
CA GLU A 128 0.14 4.97 11.78
C GLU A 128 0.83 4.10 12.82
N ASP A 129 0.58 4.40 14.09
CA ASP A 129 0.95 3.57 15.24
C ASP A 129 -0.01 2.38 15.37
N LEU A 130 0.30 1.27 14.71
CA LEU A 130 -0.54 0.06 14.67
C LEU A 130 0.08 -1.05 15.51
N ASP A 131 -0.76 -1.75 16.27
CA ASP A 131 -0.34 -2.81 17.20
C ASP A 131 -1.04 -4.15 16.86
N PRO A 132 -0.48 -4.95 15.91
CA PRO A 132 -1.04 -6.24 15.55
C PRO A 132 -1.27 -7.20 16.75
N PRO A 133 -0.44 -7.21 17.81
CA PRO A 133 -0.74 -7.93 19.05
C PRO A 133 -2.07 -7.60 19.73
N GLU A 134 -2.60 -6.38 19.61
CA GLU A 134 -3.81 -5.95 20.31
C GLU A 134 -5.11 -6.30 19.55
N GLY A 135 -5.01 -6.60 18.25
CA GLY A 135 -6.14 -7.13 17.49
C GLY A 135 -5.86 -7.27 16.00
N GLY A 136 -6.64 -8.14 15.36
CA GLY A 136 -6.57 -8.41 13.93
C GLY A 136 -5.43 -9.34 13.50
N GLU A 137 -5.21 -9.41 12.19
CA GLU A 137 -4.13 -10.19 11.59
C GLU A 137 -3.54 -9.48 10.35
N VAL A 138 -2.22 -9.54 10.20
CA VAL A 138 -1.55 -9.13 8.96
C VAL A 138 -1.32 -10.37 8.11
N LEU A 139 -1.91 -10.41 6.91
CA LEU A 139 -1.87 -11.55 6.00
C LEU A 139 -1.21 -11.16 4.68
N TYR A 140 -0.61 -12.12 3.99
CA TYR A 140 -0.20 -11.92 2.60
C TYR A 140 -0.49 -13.13 1.72
N ALA A 141 -0.69 -12.87 0.43
CA ALA A 141 -0.82 -13.90 -0.61
C ALA A 141 -0.47 -13.33 -1.99
N THR A 142 0.03 -14.20 -2.88
CA THR A 142 0.04 -13.93 -4.32
C THR A 142 -1.16 -14.63 -4.95
N VAL A 143 -2.08 -13.87 -5.54
CA VAL A 143 -3.31 -14.37 -6.15
C VAL A 143 -3.27 -14.25 -7.67
N GLY A 144 -4.17 -14.95 -8.36
CA GLY A 144 -4.26 -14.95 -9.82
C GLY A 144 -3.25 -15.88 -10.50
N THR A 145 -3.08 -15.72 -11.81
CA THR A 145 -2.18 -16.53 -12.65
C THR A 145 -1.39 -15.65 -13.59
N SER A 146 -0.12 -15.98 -13.84
CA SER A 146 0.75 -15.19 -14.71
C SER A 146 0.14 -15.02 -16.12
N PRO A 147 0.23 -13.83 -16.74
CA PRO A 147 0.93 -12.63 -16.28
C PRO A 147 0.08 -11.64 -15.45
N ASN A 148 -1.05 -12.09 -14.90
CA ASN A 148 -2.04 -11.26 -14.20
C ASN A 148 -2.13 -11.62 -12.71
N ARG A 149 -0.98 -11.75 -12.03
CA ARG A 149 -0.95 -11.96 -10.57
C ARG A 149 -1.00 -10.66 -9.80
N GLU A 150 -1.50 -10.75 -8.58
CA GLU A 150 -1.41 -9.67 -7.58
C GLU A 150 -0.75 -10.21 -6.31
N PHE A 151 0.22 -9.48 -5.76
CA PHE A 151 0.73 -9.71 -4.42
C PHE A 151 0.01 -8.76 -3.47
N ILE A 152 -0.72 -9.32 -2.50
CA ILE A 152 -1.57 -8.58 -1.58
C ILE A 152 -1.04 -8.73 -0.16
N VAL A 153 -0.85 -7.61 0.53
CA VAL A 153 -0.72 -7.56 1.99
C VAL A 153 -2.02 -6.99 2.54
N HIS A 154 -2.65 -7.70 3.47
CA HIS A 154 -3.94 -7.36 4.06
C HIS A 154 -3.76 -7.16 5.57
N PHE A 155 -3.97 -5.93 6.02
CA PHE A 155 -4.11 -5.60 7.43
C PHE A 155 -5.59 -5.74 7.75
N HIS A 156 -5.98 -6.84 8.39
CA HIS A 156 -7.37 -7.16 8.67
C HIS A 156 -7.69 -6.87 10.13
N ASP A 157 -8.57 -5.89 10.37
CA ASP A 157 -9.02 -5.46 11.69
C ASP A 157 -7.87 -5.18 12.69
N ILE A 158 -6.79 -4.56 12.22
CA ILE A 158 -5.61 -4.25 13.05
C ILE A 158 -5.88 -3.04 13.94
N GLU A 159 -5.66 -3.19 15.25
CA GLU A 159 -5.87 -2.12 16.23
C GLU A 159 -4.74 -1.08 16.16
N HIS A 160 -5.08 0.17 16.51
CA HIS A 160 -4.05 1.17 16.80
C HIS A 160 -3.45 0.92 18.18
N TYR A 161 -2.19 1.27 18.37
CA TYR A 161 -1.62 1.37 19.71
C TYR A 161 -2.30 2.54 20.48
N PRO A 162 -2.61 2.37 21.78
CA PRO A 162 -2.50 1.16 22.58
C PRO A 162 -3.71 0.22 22.48
N SER A 163 -4.82 0.68 21.89
CA SER A 163 -6.00 -0.15 21.56
C SER A 163 -7.07 0.71 20.87
N GLY A 164 -7.89 0.11 20.01
CA GLY A 164 -9.10 0.72 19.45
C GLY A 164 -8.90 1.29 18.04
N ASN A 165 -10.02 1.61 17.39
CA ASN A 165 -10.08 2.13 16.03
C ASN A 165 -9.42 1.20 14.99
N PRO A 166 -9.90 -0.05 14.84
CA PRO A 166 -9.26 -1.00 13.95
C PRO A 166 -9.28 -0.53 12.49
N VAL A 167 -8.24 -0.91 11.76
CA VAL A 167 -8.09 -0.66 10.31
C VAL A 167 -8.19 -1.95 9.52
N ASP A 168 -8.88 -1.88 8.39
CA ASP A 168 -9.01 -2.96 7.42
C ASP A 168 -8.65 -2.41 6.03
N PHE A 169 -7.43 -2.72 5.58
CA PHE A 169 -6.89 -2.25 4.30
C PHE A 169 -5.88 -3.21 3.68
N GLN A 170 -5.61 -3.02 2.39
CA GLN A 170 -4.71 -3.83 1.60
C GLN A 170 -3.75 -2.97 0.79
N ILE A 171 -2.54 -3.49 0.60
CA ILE A 171 -1.60 -3.01 -0.40
C ILE A 171 -1.44 -4.12 -1.42
N ALA A 172 -1.85 -3.87 -2.67
CA ALA A 172 -1.81 -4.82 -3.77
C ALA A 172 -0.78 -4.37 -4.83
N LEU A 173 0.21 -5.20 -5.13
CA LEU A 173 1.14 -5.02 -6.25
C LEU A 173 0.66 -5.85 -7.44
N LYS A 174 0.66 -5.30 -8.64
CA LYS A 174 0.14 -5.94 -9.85
C LYS A 174 1.24 -6.33 -10.83
N GLU A 175 1.19 -7.56 -11.35
CA GLU A 175 2.20 -8.11 -12.27
C GLU A 175 2.15 -7.46 -13.66
N GLN A 176 0.96 -7.26 -14.22
CA GLN A 176 0.78 -6.92 -15.63
C GLN A 176 1.18 -5.47 -15.96
N ASP A 177 0.75 -4.52 -15.14
CA ASP A 177 0.95 -3.08 -15.34
C ASP A 177 2.07 -2.51 -14.46
N MET A 178 2.65 -3.34 -13.57
CA MET A 178 3.63 -2.94 -12.56
C MET A 178 3.12 -1.80 -11.66
N GLY A 179 1.79 -1.67 -11.53
CA GLY A 179 1.13 -0.72 -10.66
C GLY A 179 0.92 -1.28 -9.25
N PHE A 180 0.51 -0.41 -8.33
CA PHE A 180 0.02 -0.83 -7.02
C PHE A 180 -1.29 -0.14 -6.68
N GLU A 181 -2.08 -0.74 -5.81
CA GLU A 181 -3.33 -0.20 -5.29
C GLU A 181 -3.37 -0.27 -3.77
N ILE A 182 -4.08 0.68 -3.18
CA ILE A 182 -4.42 0.67 -1.76
C ILE A 182 -5.94 0.50 -1.70
N ARG A 183 -6.39 -0.62 -1.13
CA ARG A 183 -7.81 -0.97 -0.99
C ARG A 183 -8.18 -0.88 0.48
N HIS A 184 -9.37 -0.45 0.83
CA HIS A 184 -9.76 -0.34 2.24
C HIS A 184 -11.24 -0.62 2.45
N LYS A 185 -11.57 -1.16 3.63
CA LYS A 185 -12.92 -1.17 4.18
C LYS A 185 -13.05 -0.18 5.33
N THR A 186 -11.99 0.00 6.11
CA THR A 186 -11.98 0.91 7.27
C THR A 186 -10.59 1.51 7.43
N LEU A 187 -10.50 2.83 7.36
CA LEU A 187 -9.30 3.63 7.69
C LEU A 187 -9.68 4.62 8.79
N ALA A 188 -9.94 4.10 9.99
CA ALA A 188 -10.15 4.97 11.14
C ALA A 188 -8.80 5.62 11.51
N GLY A 189 -8.76 6.94 11.61
CA GLY A 189 -7.58 7.64 12.16
C GLY A 189 -7.67 7.73 13.68
N ASN A 190 -6.53 7.78 14.37
CA ASN A 190 -6.45 8.02 15.82
C ASN A 190 -6.65 9.51 16.21
N GLY A 191 -6.90 10.39 15.24
CA GLY A 191 -7.05 11.84 15.44
C GLY A 191 -5.77 12.67 15.28
N GLY A 192 -4.67 12.08 14.82
CA GLY A 192 -3.47 12.79 14.36
C GLY A 192 -3.47 13.09 12.86
N ASP A 193 -2.70 14.10 12.45
CA ASP A 193 -2.51 14.48 11.04
C ASP A 193 -1.64 13.43 10.32
N HIS A 194 -2.27 12.37 9.83
CA HIS A 194 -1.59 11.27 9.17
C HIS A 194 -2.20 10.99 7.79
N PRO A 195 -1.41 10.48 6.82
CA PRO A 195 -1.92 10.15 5.50
C PRO A 195 -2.88 8.95 5.61
N GLY A 196 -4.19 9.26 5.67
CA GLY A 196 -5.29 8.30 5.80
C GLY A 196 -6.35 8.70 6.84
N GLY A 197 -6.01 9.56 7.79
CA GLY A 197 -6.91 10.03 8.84
C GLY A 197 -7.78 11.21 8.39
N GLY A 198 -8.96 10.92 7.84
CA GLY A 198 -9.97 11.95 7.57
C GLY A 198 -10.54 12.50 8.88
N GLY A 199 -9.97 13.58 9.40
CA GLY A 199 -10.53 14.33 10.53
C GLY A 199 -11.53 15.40 10.08
N GLY A 200 -12.80 15.25 10.47
CA GLY A 200 -13.78 16.33 10.71
C GLY A 200 -14.43 17.01 9.50
#